data_AF-A0A1G7RAA8-F1
#
_entry.id   AF-A0A1G7RAA8-F1
#
_cell.length_a   1.000
_cell.length_b   1.000
_cell.length_c   1.000
_cell.angle_alpha   90.00
_cell.angle_beta   90.00
_cell.angle_gamma   90.00
#
_symmetry.space_group_name_H-M   'P 1'
#
loop_
_entity.id
_entity.type
_entity.pdbx_description
1 polymer ?
#
loop_
_entity_poly.entity_id
_entity_poly.type
_entity_poly.pdbx_seq_one_letter_code
_entity_poly.pdbx_strand_id
1 'polypeptide(L)'
;MTASVTTAAAPRTTRRPAFARHATLVTRVLTGLLFTVTGLNGFLNFMPAPDPATMAPDGVAFTAALYATGYMLQLASGVQVVAGVLLLAGRFVPLALAILAPMVVNIFLIHVFLEPSGLGIAILVVLAEIGLAWAYRDKFRPMLQPR
;
A
#
# COMPACT_ATOMS: atom_id res chain seq x y z
N MET A 1 44.70 -7.20 -45.47
CA MET A 1 43.82 -6.25 -44.77
C MET A 1 42.77 -7.09 -44.05
N THR A 2 43.05 -7.53 -42.82
CA THR A 2 42.20 -8.45 -42.04
C THR A 2 41.32 -7.63 -41.09
N ALA A 3 40.01 -7.65 -41.31
CA ALA A 3 39.04 -6.94 -40.48
C ALA A 3 38.77 -7.73 -39.19
N SER A 4 39.18 -7.16 -38.06
CA SER A 4 38.88 -7.68 -36.72
C SER A 4 37.42 -7.43 -36.39
N VAL A 5 36.63 -8.50 -36.26
CA VAL A 5 35.24 -8.45 -35.82
C VAL A 5 35.21 -8.29 -34.30
N THR A 6 34.85 -7.11 -33.82
CA THR A 6 34.63 -6.83 -32.39
C THR A 6 33.27 -7.40 -31.98
N THR A 7 33.28 -8.57 -31.31
CA THR A 7 32.09 -9.16 -30.71
C THR A 7 31.59 -8.29 -29.55
N ALA A 8 30.48 -7.58 -29.74
CA ALA A 8 29.84 -6.82 -28.66
C ALA A 8 29.32 -7.78 -27.57
N ALA A 9 29.82 -7.60 -26.34
CA ALA A 9 29.41 -8.40 -25.19
C ALA A 9 27.93 -8.14 -24.84
N ALA A 10 27.15 -9.21 -24.75
CA ALA A 10 25.73 -9.14 -24.39
C ALA A 10 25.51 -8.50 -23.00
N PRO A 11 24.45 -7.68 -22.82
CA PRO A 11 24.21 -7.00 -21.55
C PRO A 11 23.94 -8.00 -20.43
N ARG A 12 24.74 -7.93 -19.36
CA ARG A 12 24.57 -8.77 -18.16
C ARG A 12 23.31 -8.33 -17.42
N THR A 13 22.23 -9.09 -17.54
CA THR A 13 21.05 -8.92 -16.70
C THR A 13 21.42 -9.25 -15.25
N THR A 14 21.57 -8.24 -14.40
CA THR A 14 21.83 -8.42 -12.97
C THR A 14 20.59 -9.05 -12.33
N ARG A 15 20.64 -10.35 -12.07
CA ARG A 15 19.53 -11.10 -11.44
C ARG A 15 19.41 -10.61 -9.99
N ARG A 16 18.29 -9.99 -9.62
CA ARG A 16 18.01 -9.57 -8.21
C ARG A 16 18.26 -10.75 -7.26
N PRO A 17 18.91 -10.54 -6.11
CA PRO A 17 19.21 -11.59 -5.15
C PRO A 17 17.91 -12.26 -4.66
N ALA A 18 17.97 -13.56 -4.38
CA ALA A 18 16.81 -14.36 -3.97
C ALA A 18 16.09 -13.78 -2.75
N PHE A 19 16.85 -13.25 -1.78
CA PHE A 19 16.31 -12.58 -0.60
C PHE A 19 15.35 -11.42 -0.92
N ALA A 20 15.72 -10.54 -1.85
CA ALA A 20 14.88 -9.40 -2.23
C ALA A 20 13.53 -9.82 -2.83
N ARG A 21 13.51 -10.98 -3.51
CA ARG A 21 12.26 -11.55 -4.05
C ARG A 21 11.34 -12.05 -2.94
N HIS A 22 11.88 -12.76 -1.95
CA HIS A 22 11.11 -13.23 -0.80
C HIS A 22 10.60 -12.06 0.05
N ALA A 23 11.45 -11.07 0.32
CA ALA A 23 11.05 -9.86 1.03
C ALA A 23 9.86 -9.16 0.33
N THR A 24 9.95 -8.96 -0.99
CA THR A 24 8.86 -8.35 -1.77
C THR A 24 7.56 -9.16 -1.68
N LEU A 25 7.66 -10.49 -1.74
CA LEU A 25 6.49 -11.38 -1.62
C LEU A 25 5.86 -11.27 -0.23
N VAL A 26 6.67 -11.35 0.82
CA VAL A 26 6.20 -11.27 2.21
C VAL A 26 5.55 -9.92 2.47
N THR A 27 6.20 -8.81 2.11
CA THR A 27 5.62 -7.47 2.25
C THR A 27 4.30 -7.37 1.49
N ARG A 28 4.23 -7.86 0.24
CA ARG A 28 2.99 -7.84 -0.55
C ARG A 28 1.86 -8.60 0.14
N VAL A 29 2.14 -9.80 0.64
CA VAL A 29 1.12 -10.64 1.30
C VAL A 29 0.67 -10.00 2.61
N LEU A 30 1.60 -9.49 3.43
CA LEU A 30 1.26 -8.81 4.69
C LEU A 30 0.43 -7.54 4.46
N THR A 31 0.84 -6.70 3.51
CA THR A 31 0.09 -5.49 3.13
C THR A 31 -1.28 -5.84 2.56
N GLY A 32 -1.36 -6.86 1.70
CA GLY A 32 -2.62 -7.35 1.14
C GLY A 32 -3.56 -7.89 2.21
N LEU A 33 -3.04 -8.66 3.18
CA LEU A 33 -3.82 -9.19 4.31
C LEU A 33 -4.33 -8.05 5.18
N LEU A 34 -3.45 -7.12 5.55
CA LEU A 34 -3.80 -5.95 6.37
C LEU A 34 -4.98 -5.19 5.76
N PHE A 35 -4.87 -4.74 4.50
CA PHE A 35 -5.93 -3.97 3.86
C PHE A 35 -7.21 -4.77 3.59
N THR A 36 -7.10 -6.07 3.30
CA THR A 36 -8.30 -6.90 3.11
C THR A 36 -9.06 -7.05 4.42
N VAL A 37 -8.36 -7.33 5.51
CA VAL A 37 -8.97 -7.53 6.84
C VAL A 37 -9.54 -6.22 7.37
N THR A 38 -8.79 -5.10 7.32
CA THR A 38 -9.29 -3.80 7.79
C THR A 38 -10.43 -3.28 6.91
N GLY A 39 -10.36 -3.49 5.60
CA GLY A 39 -11.43 -3.14 4.67
C GLY A 39 -12.71 -3.92 4.95
N LEU A 40 -12.62 -5.25 5.14
CA LEU A 40 -13.76 -6.08 5.53
C LEU A 40 -14.30 -5.67 6.90
N ASN A 41 -13.43 -5.29 7.83
CA ASN A 41 -13.86 -4.84 9.15
C ASN A 41 -14.74 -3.59 9.07
N GLY A 42 -14.46 -2.63 8.20
CA GLY A 42 -15.34 -1.45 8.09
C GLY A 42 -16.73 -1.76 7.51
N PHE A 43 -16.95 -2.94 6.91
CA PHE A 43 -18.29 -3.41 6.52
C PHE A 43 -18.95 -4.29 7.58
N LEU A 44 -18.17 -5.21 8.17
CA LEU A 44 -18.68 -6.30 9.02
C LEU A 44 -18.53 -6.01 10.52
N ASN A 45 -17.73 -5.02 10.90
CA ASN A 45 -17.47 -4.57 12.27
C ASN A 45 -17.12 -5.72 13.24
N PHE A 46 -16.24 -6.64 12.83
CA PHE A 46 -15.88 -7.82 13.63
C PHE A 46 -14.72 -7.58 14.61
N MET A 47 -13.94 -6.51 14.42
CA MET A 47 -12.91 -6.08 15.35
C MET A 47 -13.51 -5.13 16.39
N PRO A 48 -13.17 -5.27 17.69
CA PRO A 48 -13.58 -4.32 18.71
C PRO A 48 -13.15 -2.90 18.32
N ALA A 49 -14.08 -1.95 18.41
CA ALA A 49 -13.74 -0.55 18.26
C ALA A 49 -12.80 -0.13 19.42
N PRO A 50 -11.78 0.70 19.15
CA PRO A 50 -10.94 1.25 20.21
C PRO A 50 -11.79 2.03 21.22
N ASP A 51 -11.41 1.98 22.50
CA ASP A 51 -12.06 2.77 23.54
C ASP A 51 -11.83 4.27 23.26
N PRO A 52 -12.89 5.07 23.06
CA PRO A 52 -12.77 6.51 22.85
C PRO A 52 -11.99 7.24 23.95
N ALA A 53 -11.96 6.71 25.18
CA ALA A 53 -11.18 7.28 26.28
C ALA A 53 -9.65 7.16 26.08
N THR A 54 -9.21 6.28 25.19
CA THR A 54 -7.79 6.05 24.86
C THR A 54 -7.34 6.78 23.58
N MET A 55 -8.27 7.44 22.90
CA MET A 55 -8.04 8.14 21.63
C MET A 55 -7.94 9.65 21.83
N ALA A 56 -7.30 10.33 20.89
CA ALA A 56 -7.28 11.79 20.86
C ALA A 56 -8.69 12.34 20.53
N PRO A 57 -9.11 13.46 21.16
CA PRO A 57 -10.45 14.04 20.94
C PRO A 57 -10.78 14.32 19.48
N ASP A 58 -9.80 14.83 18.72
CA ASP A 58 -9.97 15.14 17.30
C ASP A 58 -10.15 13.87 16.44
N GLY A 59 -9.43 12.80 16.78
CA GLY A 59 -9.57 11.49 16.15
C GLY A 59 -10.96 10.88 16.38
N VAL A 60 -11.50 11.02 17.59
CA VAL A 60 -12.87 10.60 17.93
C VAL A 60 -13.89 11.41 17.14
N ALA A 61 -13.76 12.74 17.13
CA ALA A 61 -14.69 13.63 16.41
C ALA A 61 -14.72 13.35 14.91
N PHE A 62 -13.54 13.16 14.30
CA PHE A 62 -13.42 12.82 12.89
C PHE A 62 -14.05 11.47 12.57
N THR A 63 -13.74 10.44 13.36
CA THR A 63 -14.30 9.10 13.16
C THR A 63 -15.83 9.11 13.29
N ALA A 64 -16.37 9.82 14.28
CA ALA A 64 -17.81 10.01 14.46
C ALA A 64 -18.47 10.69 13.24
N ALA A 65 -17.83 11.71 12.67
CA ALA A 65 -18.32 12.38 11.46
C ALA A 65 -18.33 11.44 10.23
N LEU A 66 -17.31 10.60 10.08
CA LEU A 66 -17.27 9.61 9.00
C LEU A 66 -18.40 8.56 9.13
N TYR A 67 -18.68 8.10 10.35
CA TYR A 67 -19.83 7.22 10.62
C TYR A 67 -21.17 7.91 10.33
N ALA A 68 -21.35 9.15 10.80
CA ALA A 68 -22.59 9.89 10.63
C ALA A 68 -22.90 10.20 9.15
N THR A 69 -21.87 10.44 8.33
CA THR A 69 -22.03 10.74 6.90
C THR A 69 -22.16 9.50 6.02
N GLY A 70 -21.64 8.35 6.47
CA GLY A 70 -21.99 7.03 5.90
C GLY A 70 -21.56 6.75 4.46
N TYR A 71 -20.71 7.57 3.85
CA TYR A 71 -20.15 7.28 2.51
C TYR A 71 -18.64 6.99 2.55
N MET A 72 -17.89 7.75 3.35
CA MET A 72 -16.43 7.75 3.28
C MET A 72 -15.84 6.46 3.86
N LEU A 73 -16.39 5.94 4.96
CA LEU A 73 -15.95 4.66 5.52
C LEU A 73 -16.20 3.51 4.56
N GLN A 74 -17.35 3.50 3.91
CA GLN A 74 -17.78 2.47 2.96
C GLN A 74 -16.91 2.51 1.70
N LEU A 75 -16.63 3.72 1.19
CA LEU A 75 -15.70 3.92 0.08
C LEU A 75 -14.29 3.45 0.45
N ALA A 76 -13.77 3.90 1.60
CA ALA A 76 -12.45 3.53 2.10
C ALA A 76 -12.34 2.01 2.30
N SER A 77 -13.34 1.38 2.89
CA SER A 77 -13.41 -0.07 3.07
C SER A 77 -13.46 -0.81 1.75
N GLY A 78 -14.28 -0.38 0.80
CA GLY A 78 -14.38 -0.99 -0.51
C GLY A 78 -13.06 -0.95 -1.27
N VAL A 79 -12.42 0.23 -1.30
CA VAL A 79 -11.11 0.43 -1.92
C VAL A 79 -10.03 -0.46 -1.29
N GLN A 80 -9.98 -0.51 0.05
CA GLN A 80 -9.04 -1.36 0.79
C GLN A 80 -9.23 -2.84 0.49
N VAL A 81 -10.48 -3.35 0.50
CA VAL A 81 -10.77 -4.75 0.17
C VAL A 81 -10.34 -5.08 -1.26
N VAL A 82 -10.74 -4.26 -2.23
CA VAL A 82 -10.41 -4.50 -3.64
C VAL A 82 -8.90 -4.53 -3.84
N ALA A 83 -8.19 -3.51 -3.35
CA ALA A 83 -6.74 -3.45 -3.52
C ALA A 83 -6.01 -4.54 -2.71
N GLY A 84 -6.45 -4.84 -1.49
CA GLY A 84 -5.91 -5.91 -0.67
C GLY A 84 -6.04 -7.28 -1.35
N VAL A 85 -7.21 -7.60 -1.89
CA VAL A 85 -7.45 -8.85 -2.63
C VAL A 85 -6.58 -8.93 -3.88
N LEU A 86 -6.41 -7.82 -4.62
CA LEU A 86 -5.52 -7.78 -5.78
C LEU A 86 -4.05 -8.06 -5.39
N LEU A 87 -3.58 -7.50 -4.27
CA LEU A 87 -2.24 -7.77 -3.74
C LEU A 87 -2.06 -9.25 -3.33
N LEU A 88 -3.07 -9.83 -2.66
CA LEU A 88 -3.06 -11.24 -2.25
C LEU A 88 -3.06 -12.19 -3.44
N ALA A 89 -3.92 -11.92 -4.43
CA ALA A 89 -3.95 -12.66 -5.69
C ALA A 89 -2.68 -12.50 -6.52
N GLY A 90 -1.81 -11.53 -6.18
CA GLY A 90 -0.64 -11.18 -6.97
C GLY A 90 -1.00 -10.65 -8.36
N ARG A 91 -2.23 -10.16 -8.55
CA ARG A 91 -2.78 -9.73 -9.83
C ARG A 91 -3.00 -8.22 -9.81
N PHE A 92 -2.61 -7.55 -10.89
CA PHE A 92 -2.69 -6.09 -11.00
C PHE A 92 -1.97 -5.35 -9.86
N VAL A 93 -0.86 -5.89 -9.35
CA VAL A 93 -0.13 -5.32 -8.20
C VAL A 93 0.19 -3.82 -8.36
N PRO A 94 0.73 -3.33 -9.50
CA PRO A 94 0.98 -1.89 -9.64
C PRO A 94 -0.29 -1.03 -9.58
N LEU A 95 -1.41 -1.53 -10.10
CA LEU A 95 -2.70 -0.84 -10.02
C LEU A 95 -3.22 -0.83 -8.58
N ALA A 96 -3.11 -1.94 -7.85
CA ALA A 96 -3.52 -2.02 -6.46
C ALA A 96 -2.73 -1.02 -5.59
N LEU A 97 -1.42 -0.92 -5.79
CA LEU A 97 -0.57 0.07 -5.12
C LEU A 97 -0.97 1.51 -5.51
N ALA A 98 -1.22 1.77 -6.79
CA ALA A 98 -1.67 3.10 -7.23
C ALA A 98 -3.02 3.52 -6.60
N ILE A 99 -3.94 2.57 -6.43
CA ILE A 99 -5.23 2.78 -5.76
C ILE A 99 -5.04 2.99 -4.25
N LEU A 100 -4.12 2.26 -3.61
CA LEU A 100 -3.82 2.39 -2.18
C LEU A 100 -3.03 3.65 -1.85
N ALA A 101 -2.22 4.18 -2.76
CA ALA A 101 -1.38 5.35 -2.50
C ALA A 101 -2.13 6.54 -1.85
N PRO A 102 -3.25 7.05 -2.38
CA PRO A 102 -3.99 8.13 -1.72
C PRO A 102 -4.58 7.72 -0.36
N MET A 103 -4.98 6.45 -0.21
CA MET A 103 -5.48 5.91 1.06
C MET A 103 -4.39 5.86 2.13
N VAL A 104 -3.18 5.40 1.76
CA VAL A 104 -2.02 5.33 2.64
C VAL A 104 -1.59 6.73 3.09
N VAL A 105 -1.60 7.71 2.16
CA VAL A 105 -1.37 9.11 2.50
C VAL A 105 -2.41 9.59 3.52
N ASN A 106 -3.70 9.35 3.28
CA ASN A 106 -4.75 9.76 4.21
C ASN A 106 -4.60 9.11 5.60
N ILE A 107 -4.30 7.81 5.68
CA ILE A 107 -4.03 7.10 6.94
C ILE A 107 -2.87 7.76 7.70
N PHE A 108 -1.78 8.06 6.98
CA PHE A 108 -0.63 8.74 7.58
C PHE A 108 -0.99 10.13 8.10
N LEU A 109 -1.73 10.93 7.33
CA LEU A 109 -2.11 12.28 7.74
C LEU A 109 -3.07 12.28 8.93
N ILE A 110 -4.03 11.35 8.98
CA ILE A 110 -4.90 11.19 10.15
C ILE A 110 -4.07 10.89 11.39
N HIS A 111 -3.08 10.00 11.30
CA HIS A 111 -2.24 9.68 12.45
C HIS A 111 -1.23 10.78 12.81
N VAL A 112 -0.79 11.60 11.86
CA VAL A 112 0.07 12.76 12.16
C VAL A 112 -0.71 13.87 12.84
N PHE A 113 -1.94 14.15 12.42
CA PHE A 113 -2.68 15.34 12.85
C PHE A 113 -3.81 15.08 13.85
N LEU A 114 -4.52 13.96 13.75
CA LEU A 114 -5.72 13.70 14.54
C LEU A 114 -5.55 12.59 15.57
N GLU A 115 -4.78 11.54 15.26
CA GLU A 115 -4.63 10.37 16.14
C GLU A 115 -3.17 9.84 16.19
N PRO A 116 -2.27 10.54 16.93
CA PRO A 116 -0.85 10.18 17.04
C PRO A 116 -0.55 8.81 17.65
N SER A 117 -1.48 8.22 18.42
CA SER A 117 -1.27 6.88 18.98
C SER A 117 -1.07 5.82 17.90
N GLY A 118 -1.64 6.02 16.71
CA GLY A 118 -1.51 5.15 15.54
C GLY A 118 -0.30 5.43 14.65
N LEU A 119 0.56 6.40 14.98
CA LEU A 119 1.65 6.82 14.09
C LEU A 119 2.62 5.68 13.75
N GLY A 120 2.90 4.78 14.71
CA GLY A 120 3.82 3.66 14.49
C GLY A 120 3.37 2.71 13.39
N ILE A 121 2.08 2.31 13.39
CA ILE A 121 1.53 1.47 12.33
C ILE A 121 1.41 2.23 11.00
N ALA A 122 1.09 3.54 11.06
CA ALA A 122 1.01 4.39 9.88
C ALA A 122 2.34 4.44 9.11
N ILE A 123 3.45 4.65 9.83
CA ILE A 123 4.80 4.67 9.26
C ILE A 123 5.13 3.31 8.63
N LEU A 124 4.82 2.20 9.31
CA LEU A 124 5.06 0.86 8.78
C LEU A 124 4.30 0.61 7.47
N VAL A 125 3.04 1.05 7.39
CA VAL A 125 2.22 0.94 6.17
C VAL A 125 2.80 1.80 5.04
N VAL A 126 3.21 3.04 5.31
CA VAL A 126 3.86 3.92 4.33
C VAL A 126 5.15 3.30 3.79
N LEU A 127 5.99 2.77 4.68
CA LEU A 127 7.24 2.10 4.28
C LEU A 127 6.99 0.85 3.44
N ALA A 128 5.97 0.06 3.79
CA ALA A 128 5.58 -1.11 3.01
C ALA A 128 5.09 -0.72 1.61
N GLU A 129 4.23 0.30 1.51
CA GLU A 129 3.70 0.82 0.24
C GLU A 129 4.83 1.35 -0.66
N ILE A 130 5.71 2.21 -0.12
CA ILE A 130 6.87 2.75 -0.85
C ILE A 130 7.82 1.61 -1.25
N GLY A 131 8.08 0.67 -0.36
CA GLY A 131 8.95 -0.48 -0.63
C GLY A 131 8.42 -1.35 -1.78
N LEU A 132 7.12 -1.61 -1.80
CA LEU A 132 6.46 -2.32 -2.89
C LEU A 132 6.46 -1.49 -4.19
N ALA A 133 6.11 -0.21 -4.13
CA ALA A 133 6.14 0.67 -5.30
C ALA A 133 7.55 0.72 -5.91
N TRP A 134 8.59 0.80 -5.08
CA TRP A 134 9.99 0.74 -5.51
C TRP A 134 10.37 -0.62 -6.11
N ALA A 135 9.87 -1.72 -5.55
CA ALA A 135 10.11 -3.05 -6.05
C ALA A 135 9.49 -3.26 -7.44
N TYR A 136 8.34 -2.64 -7.71
CA TYR A 136 7.58 -2.70 -8.98
C TYR A 136 7.76 -1.46 -9.87
N ARG A 137 8.70 -0.55 -9.57
CA ARG A 137 8.91 0.74 -10.26
C ARG A 137 8.97 0.67 -11.80
N ASP A 138 9.55 -0.41 -12.33
CA ASP A 138 9.69 -0.57 -13.79
C ASP A 138 8.32 -0.70 -14.48
N LYS A 139 7.29 -1.14 -13.73
CA LYS A 139 5.90 -1.22 -14.20
C LYS A 139 5.17 0.12 -14.19
N PHE A 140 5.63 1.09 -13.39
CA PHE A 140 5.07 2.45 -13.36
C PHE A 140 5.71 3.36 -14.41
N ARG A 141 6.87 2.98 -14.97
CA ARG A 141 7.63 3.78 -15.93
C ARG A 141 6.80 4.31 -17.10
N PRO A 142 5.90 3.53 -17.76
CA PRO A 142 5.08 4.05 -18.86
C PRO A 142 4.12 5.16 -18.46
N MET A 143 3.73 5.25 -17.18
CA MET A 143 2.82 6.28 -16.68
C MET A 143 3.52 7.63 -16.45
N LEU A 144 4.85 7.63 -16.40
CA LEU A 144 5.69 8.82 -16.14
C LEU A 144 6.37 9.34 -17.41
N GLN A 145 6.11 8.73 -18.56
CA GLN A 145 6.64 9.20 -19.84
C GLN A 145 5.78 10.37 -20.33
N PRO A 146 6.37 11.54 -20.62
CA PRO A 146 5.66 12.60 -21.33
C PRO A 146 5.26 12.09 -22.72
N ARG A 147 4.07 12.49 -23.17
CA ARG A 147 3.56 12.21 -24.52
C ARG A 147 4.17 13.16 -25.53
#